data_AF-A0A973PZ20-F1
#
_entry.id   AF-A0A973PZ20-F1
#
_cell.length_a   1.000
_cell.length_b   1.000
_cell.length_c   1.000
_cell.angle_alpha   90.00
_cell.angle_beta   90.00
_cell.angle_gamma   90.00
#
_symmetry.space_group_name_H-M   'P 1'
#
loop_
_entity.id
_entity.type
_entity.pdbx_description
1 polymer ?
#
loop_
_entity_poly.entity_id
_entity_poly.type
_entity_poly.pdbx_seq_one_letter_code
_entity_poly.pdbx_strand_id
1 'polypeptide(L)'
;YQHDFVDMKDGKVRNRLQARTQMATGAEALKTFAVSRLLFDNVPHVKVFWVMHGVQTAQLALQHGADDMDGSVVEYKITHDADDFGTPNKLTREDLLDLIRDAGFRPVERNTRYEVLREYDGPDPARRESPQPMRV
;
A
#
# COMPACT_ATOMS: atom_id res chain seq x y z
N TYR A 1 -2.19 7.06 5.13
CA TYR A 1 -2.27 7.37 3.69
C TYR A 1 -1.20 8.38 3.35
N GLN A 2 -0.82 8.62 2.08
CA GLN A 2 -0.19 9.88 1.69
C GLN A 2 -1.27 10.94 1.82
N HIS A 3 -1.46 11.26 3.09
CA HIS A 3 -2.41 12.11 3.75
C HIS A 3 -3.67 11.45 4.33
N ASP A 4 -3.59 11.14 5.63
CA ASP A 4 -4.76 11.20 6.49
C ASP A 4 -5.14 12.70 6.63
N PHE A 5 -5.97 13.20 5.70
CA PHE A 5 -6.50 14.57 5.72
C PHE A 5 -7.95 14.58 6.20
N VAL A 6 -8.10 14.52 7.51
CA VAL A 6 -9.03 15.42 8.17
C VAL A 6 -8.14 16.53 8.72
N ASP A 7 -8.12 17.68 8.04
CA ASP A 7 -7.23 18.82 8.30
C ASP A 7 -5.73 18.48 8.28
N MET A 8 -5.02 19.03 7.29
CA MET A 8 -3.57 19.12 7.38
C MET A 8 -3.24 19.82 8.71
N LYS A 9 -2.37 19.23 9.56
CA LYS A 9 -2.08 19.79 10.90
C LYS A 9 -1.68 21.27 10.87
N ASP A 10 -1.14 21.74 9.74
CA ASP A 10 -0.71 23.12 9.51
C ASP A 10 -1.80 24.02 8.87
N GLY A 11 -2.97 23.46 8.54
CA GLY A 11 -4.08 24.15 7.87
C GLY A 11 -3.79 24.62 6.45
N LYS A 12 -2.67 24.22 5.83
CA LYS A 12 -2.24 24.76 4.55
C LYS A 12 -2.89 24.02 3.39
N VAL A 13 -3.63 24.77 2.58
CA VAL A 13 -4.17 24.27 1.32
C VAL A 13 -3.04 24.21 0.28
N ARG A 14 -2.70 23.00 -0.18
CA ARG A 14 -1.63 22.77 -1.17
C ARG A 14 -2.09 22.94 -2.61
N ASN A 15 -3.39 22.79 -2.89
CA ASN A 15 -3.96 23.03 -4.23
C ASN A 15 -5.45 23.41 -4.19
N ARG A 16 -5.98 23.89 -5.33
CA ARG A 16 -7.38 24.37 -5.44
C ARG A 16 -8.43 23.29 -5.22
N LEU A 17 -8.10 22.01 -5.45
CA LEU A 17 -9.02 20.89 -5.24
C LEU A 17 -9.16 20.60 -3.75
N GLN A 18 -8.05 20.61 -3.01
CA GLN A 18 -8.05 20.41 -1.56
C GLN A 18 -8.95 21.38 -0.80
N ALA A 19 -9.11 22.61 -1.29
CA ALA A 19 -10.03 23.58 -0.69
C ALA A 19 -11.53 23.21 -0.82
N ARG A 20 -11.87 22.24 -1.68
CA ARG A 20 -13.25 21.96 -2.10
C ARG A 20 -13.62 20.48 -2.07
N THR A 21 -12.66 19.60 -1.79
CA THR A 21 -12.85 18.15 -1.78
C THR A 21 -12.25 17.54 -0.54
N GLN A 22 -12.90 16.50 -0.03
CA GLN A 22 -12.33 15.65 1.01
C GLN A 22 -11.52 14.52 0.37
N MET A 23 -10.52 14.03 1.08
CA MET A 23 -9.80 12.84 0.65
C MET A 23 -10.62 11.59 0.91
N ALA A 24 -10.39 10.56 0.08
CA ALA A 24 -10.98 9.25 0.27
C ALA A 24 -10.51 8.65 1.59
N THR A 25 -11.47 8.11 2.34
CA THR A 25 -11.22 7.24 3.48
C THR A 25 -10.60 5.92 3.02
N GLY A 26 -10.04 5.16 3.96
CA GLY A 26 -9.46 3.90 3.58
C GLY A 26 -10.42 2.82 3.13
N ALA A 27 -11.65 2.83 3.67
CA ALA A 27 -12.71 1.98 3.17
C ALA A 27 -13.09 2.31 1.72
N GLU A 28 -13.07 3.60 1.34
CA GLU A 28 -13.33 4.02 -0.04
C GLU A 28 -12.20 3.61 -0.99
N ALA A 29 -10.95 3.69 -0.55
CA ALA A 29 -9.80 3.19 -1.31
C ALA A 29 -9.92 1.67 -1.55
N LEU A 30 -10.18 0.87 -0.51
CA LEU A 30 -10.37 -0.57 -0.63
C LEU A 30 -11.56 -0.94 -1.54
N LYS A 31 -12.67 -0.21 -1.43
CA LYS A 31 -13.81 -0.36 -2.33
C LYS A 31 -13.42 -0.07 -3.78
N THR A 32 -12.60 0.95 -4.02
CA THR A 32 -12.12 1.31 -5.36
C THR A 32 -11.27 0.18 -5.96
N PHE A 33 -10.37 -0.44 -5.17
CA PHE A 33 -9.61 -1.61 -5.62
C PHE A 33 -10.52 -2.78 -5.99
N ALA A 34 -11.50 -3.09 -5.14
CA ALA A 34 -12.40 -4.23 -5.36
C ALA A 34 -13.27 -4.02 -6.61
N VAL A 35 -13.84 -2.82 -6.75
CA VAL A 35 -14.63 -2.47 -7.94
C VAL A 35 -13.77 -2.48 -9.20
N SER A 36 -12.54 -1.95 -9.13
CA SER A 36 -11.61 -1.94 -10.28
C SER A 36 -11.30 -3.37 -10.75
N ARG A 37 -11.06 -4.31 -9.84
CA ARG A 37 -10.82 -5.71 -10.18
C ARG A 37 -12.03 -6.39 -10.84
N LEU A 38 -13.24 -6.05 -10.42
CA LEU A 38 -14.47 -6.60 -10.99
C LEU A 38 -14.84 -5.95 -12.33
N LEU A 39 -14.52 -4.67 -12.51
CA LEU A 39 -14.90 -3.89 -13.68
C LEU A 39 -13.92 -4.07 -14.84
N PHE A 40 -12.62 -4.13 -14.56
CA PHE A 40 -11.57 -4.21 -15.58
C PHE A 40 -11.10 -5.66 -15.78
N ASP A 41 -11.93 -6.46 -16.43
CA ASP A 41 -11.64 -7.87 -16.77
C ASP A 41 -10.47 -8.05 -17.78
N ASN A 42 -10.05 -6.96 -18.41
CA ASN A 42 -8.98 -6.91 -19.40
C ASN A 42 -7.67 -6.28 -18.88
N VAL A 43 -7.62 -5.89 -17.61
CA VAL A 43 -6.40 -5.38 -16.96
C VAL A 43 -5.87 -6.47 -16.02
N PRO A 44 -4.73 -7.11 -16.34
CA PRO A 44 -4.27 -8.27 -15.59
C PRO A 44 -3.85 -7.93 -14.16
N HIS A 45 -3.24 -6.77 -13.95
CA HIS A 45 -2.64 -6.39 -12.67
C HIS A 45 -3.22 -5.07 -12.14
N VAL A 46 -3.57 -5.06 -10.86
CA VAL A 46 -4.00 -3.86 -10.13
C VAL A 46 -2.94 -3.55 -9.10
N LYS A 47 -2.29 -2.40 -9.28
CA LYS A 47 -1.19 -1.93 -8.45
C LYS A 47 -1.70 -1.16 -7.23
N VAL A 48 -1.13 -1.45 -6.07
CA VAL A 48 -1.20 -0.60 -4.89
C VAL A 48 0.19 -0.09 -4.52
N PHE A 49 0.31 1.23 -4.40
CA PHE A 49 1.56 1.89 -4.00
C PHE A 49 1.45 2.30 -2.53
N TRP A 50 2.26 1.67 -1.66
CA TRP A 50 2.12 1.83 -0.21
C TRP A 50 2.45 3.24 0.26
N VAL A 51 3.34 3.97 -0.43
CA VAL A 51 3.65 5.36 -0.09
C VAL A 51 2.38 6.21 -0.19
N MET A 52 1.61 6.04 -1.27
CA MET A 52 0.37 6.80 -1.51
C MET A 52 -0.79 6.37 -0.60
N HIS A 53 -0.91 5.08 -0.30
CA HIS A 53 -2.09 4.52 0.39
C HIS A 53 -1.86 4.27 1.88
N GLY A 54 -0.61 4.35 2.35
CA GLY A 54 -0.21 3.89 3.69
C GLY A 54 -0.11 2.37 3.76
N VAL A 55 0.78 1.89 4.64
CA VAL A 55 1.14 0.47 4.76
C VAL A 55 -0.06 -0.42 5.06
N GLN A 56 -0.88 -0.05 6.05
CA GLN A 56 -2.06 -0.84 6.46
C GLN A 56 -3.06 -1.02 5.32
N THR A 57 -3.31 0.03 4.56
CA THR A 57 -4.24 -0.07 3.43
C THR A 57 -3.63 -0.85 2.29
N ALA A 58 -2.35 -0.61 1.97
CA ALA A 58 -1.70 -1.34 0.90
C ALA A 58 -1.70 -2.84 1.16
N GLN A 59 -1.49 -3.24 2.42
CA GLN A 59 -1.60 -4.63 2.84
C GLN A 59 -3.03 -5.17 2.67
N LEU A 60 -4.05 -4.44 3.15
CA LEU A 60 -5.45 -4.84 3.00
C LEU A 60 -5.91 -4.87 1.54
N ALA A 61 -5.37 -4.00 0.69
CA ALA A 61 -5.73 -3.92 -0.73
C ALA A 61 -5.41 -5.22 -1.48
N LEU A 62 -4.42 -6.00 -1.01
CA LEU A 62 -4.13 -7.33 -1.57
C LEU A 62 -5.32 -8.30 -1.43
N GLN A 63 -6.12 -8.16 -0.38
CA GLN A 63 -7.36 -8.91 -0.18
C GLN A 63 -8.57 -8.29 -0.91
N HIS A 64 -8.41 -7.10 -1.49
CA HIS A 64 -9.47 -6.34 -2.15
C HIS A 64 -9.19 -6.10 -3.64
N GLY A 65 -8.43 -7.00 -4.27
CA GLY A 65 -8.26 -7.03 -5.73
C GLY A 65 -6.96 -6.45 -6.26
N ALA A 66 -6.11 -5.85 -5.43
CA ALA A 66 -4.74 -5.56 -5.83
C ALA A 66 -3.89 -6.84 -5.79
N ASP A 67 -2.96 -6.99 -6.72
CA ASP A 67 -2.00 -8.11 -6.76
C ASP A 67 -0.55 -7.62 -6.90
N ASP A 68 -0.36 -6.34 -7.17
CA ASP A 68 0.95 -5.73 -7.38
C ASP A 68 1.23 -4.68 -6.29
N MET A 69 1.96 -5.09 -5.25
CA MET A 69 2.45 -4.20 -4.20
C MET A 69 3.73 -3.50 -4.66
N ASP A 70 3.67 -2.19 -4.84
CA ASP A 70 4.80 -1.39 -5.32
C ASP A 70 5.34 -0.48 -4.21
N GLY A 71 6.61 -0.08 -4.38
CA GLY A 71 7.32 0.87 -3.54
C GLY A 71 8.58 0.33 -2.89
N SER A 72 9.42 -0.41 -3.63
CA SER A 72 10.76 -0.82 -3.18
C SER A 72 11.75 0.35 -3.06
N VAL A 73 11.28 1.50 -2.59
CA VAL A 73 12.04 2.73 -2.45
C VAL A 73 12.96 2.58 -1.24
N VAL A 74 14.27 2.55 -1.50
CA VAL A 74 15.33 2.42 -0.48
C VAL A 74 15.29 3.60 0.51
N GLU A 75 14.85 4.77 0.06
CA GLU A 75 14.68 5.97 0.88
C GLU A 75 13.69 6.94 0.19
N TYR A 76 12.55 7.24 0.82
CA TYR A 76 11.56 8.18 0.27
C TYR A 76 11.59 9.50 1.04
N LYS A 77 12.27 10.52 0.49
CA LYS A 77 12.42 11.86 1.13
C LYS A 77 11.29 12.85 0.84
N ILE A 78 10.53 12.64 -0.24
CA ILE A 78 9.66 13.71 -0.78
C ILE A 78 8.38 13.91 0.05
N THR A 79 7.77 12.85 0.56
CA THR A 79 6.54 12.95 1.38
C THR A 79 6.85 12.97 2.86
N HIS A 80 7.89 12.24 3.27
CA HIS A 80 8.32 12.15 4.66
C HIS A 80 8.69 13.53 5.25
N ASP A 81 9.44 14.35 4.49
CA ASP A 81 9.78 15.70 4.94
C ASP A 81 8.57 16.67 4.93
N ALA A 82 7.45 16.24 4.34
CA ALA A 82 6.20 17.00 4.26
C ALA A 82 5.10 16.49 5.21
N ASP A 83 5.34 15.39 5.94
CA ASP A 83 4.35 14.77 6.81
C ASP A 83 4.92 14.32 8.19
N ASP A 84 4.52 15.03 9.25
CA ASP A 84 4.86 14.72 10.65
C ASP A 84 3.94 13.60 11.22
N PHE A 85 3.67 12.58 10.40
CA PHE A 85 2.55 11.62 10.57
C PHE A 85 2.99 10.15 10.70
N GLY A 86 4.29 9.86 10.80
CA GLY A 86 4.79 8.53 11.15
C GLY A 86 4.70 7.48 10.03
N THR A 87 4.57 7.89 8.77
CA THR A 87 4.78 6.99 7.62
C THR A 87 6.25 6.55 7.61
N PRO A 88 6.57 5.24 7.50
CA PRO A 88 7.97 4.82 7.42
C PRO A 88 8.68 5.52 6.25
N ASN A 89 9.84 6.13 6.52
CA ASN A 89 10.69 6.77 5.49
C ASN A 89 11.31 5.75 4.51
N LYS A 90 11.20 4.47 4.84
CA LYS A 90 11.65 3.33 4.04
C LYS A 90 10.79 2.11 4.35
N LEU A 91 10.55 1.29 3.34
CA LEU A 91 10.24 -0.13 3.52
C LEU A 91 11.31 -0.92 2.78
N THR A 92 11.98 -1.81 3.49
CA THR A 92 12.95 -2.70 2.87
C THR A 92 12.24 -3.75 2.03
N ARG A 93 13.00 -4.46 1.20
CA ARG A 93 12.49 -5.63 0.47
C ARG A 93 11.89 -6.64 1.45
N GLU A 94 12.58 -6.93 2.54
CA GLU A 94 12.15 -7.88 3.56
C GLU A 94 10.83 -7.45 4.22
N ASP A 95 10.63 -6.16 4.46
CA ASP A 95 9.35 -5.65 4.98
C ASP A 95 8.20 -5.87 3.99
N LEU A 96 8.42 -5.64 2.69
CA LEU A 96 7.41 -5.91 1.66
C LEU A 96 7.07 -7.41 1.57
N LEU A 97 8.08 -8.28 1.66
CA LEU A 97 7.87 -9.72 1.68
C LEU A 97 7.02 -10.13 2.89
N ASP A 98 7.31 -9.59 4.07
CA ASP A 98 6.56 -9.87 5.29
C ASP A 98 5.12 -9.35 5.21
N LEU A 99 4.91 -8.13 4.69
CA LEU A 99 3.57 -7.56 4.49
C LEU A 99 2.70 -8.44 3.59
N ILE A 100 3.25 -8.93 2.48
CA ILE A 100 2.53 -9.80 1.54
C ILE A 100 2.19 -11.14 2.19
N ARG A 101 3.12 -11.73 2.95
CA ARG A 101 2.88 -12.98 3.70
C ARG A 101 1.82 -12.82 4.77
N ASP A 102 1.88 -11.72 5.52
CA ASP A 102 0.93 -11.41 6.60
C ASP A 102 -0.47 -11.11 6.03
N ALA A 103 -0.53 -10.54 4.82
CA ALA A 103 -1.77 -10.44 4.05
C ALA A 103 -2.28 -11.80 3.55
N GLY A 104 -1.53 -12.90 3.71
CA GLY A 104 -1.96 -14.24 3.34
C GLY A 104 -1.57 -14.69 1.94
N PHE A 105 -0.60 -14.03 1.30
CA PHE A 105 -0.20 -14.31 -0.08
C PHE A 105 1.27 -14.72 -0.19
N ARG A 106 1.62 -15.35 -1.31
CA ARG A 106 3.02 -15.66 -1.66
C ARG A 106 3.65 -14.45 -2.34
N PRO A 107 4.75 -13.89 -1.80
CA PRO A 107 5.47 -12.83 -2.49
C PRO A 107 6.16 -13.36 -3.75
N VAL A 108 6.11 -12.56 -4.82
CA VAL A 108 6.77 -12.85 -6.09
C VAL A 108 7.49 -11.58 -6.56
N GLU A 109 8.78 -11.73 -6.88
CA GLU A 109 9.55 -10.68 -7.55
C GLU A 109 9.39 -10.82 -9.06
N ARG A 110 9.09 -9.70 -9.72
CA ARG A 110 8.79 -9.62 -11.13
C ARG A 110 9.64 -8.57 -11.83
N ASN A 111 9.82 -8.72 -13.14
CA ASN A 111 10.37 -7.63 -13.97
C ASN A 111 9.27 -6.65 -14.43
N THR A 112 9.64 -5.70 -15.30
CA THR A 112 8.72 -4.70 -15.85
C THR A 112 7.63 -5.28 -16.77
N ARG A 113 7.81 -6.51 -17.25
CA ARG A 113 6.84 -7.27 -18.06
C ARG A 113 5.98 -8.22 -17.22
N TYR A 114 6.08 -8.16 -15.88
CA TYR A 114 5.42 -9.07 -14.95
C TYR A 114 5.85 -10.54 -15.07
N GLU A 115 7.00 -10.81 -15.70
CA GLU A 115 7.59 -12.15 -15.70
C GLU A 115 8.20 -12.43 -14.32
N VAL A 116 7.97 -13.65 -13.83
CA VAL A 116 8.46 -14.10 -12.52
C VAL A 116 9.98 -14.24 -12.57
N LEU A 117 10.67 -13.50 -11.71
CA LEU A 117 12.12 -13.62 -11.51
C LEU A 117 12.43 -14.52 -10.31
N ARG A 118 11.64 -14.42 -9.25
CA ARG A 118 11.82 -15.20 -8.01
C ARG A 118 10.52 -15.34 -7.25
N GLU A 119 10.26 -16.53 -6.75
CA GLU A 119 9.20 -16.78 -5.76
C GLU A 119 9.80 -16.91 -4.37
N TYR A 120 9.09 -16.42 -3.36
CA TYR A 120 9.46 -16.54 -1.96
C TYR A 120 8.54 -17.52 -1.23
N ASP A 121 8.90 -17.85 0.01
CA ASP A 121 8.01 -18.62 0.88
C ASP A 121 6.68 -17.92 1.06
N GLY A 122 5.61 -18.71 1.00
CA GLY A 122 4.23 -18.28 1.14
C GLY A 122 3.87 -17.84 2.56
N PRO A 123 2.57 -17.57 2.81
CA PRO A 123 2.12 -17.20 4.14
C PRO A 123 2.39 -18.33 5.14
N ASP A 124 2.89 -17.97 6.32
CA ASP A 124 3.05 -18.88 7.44
C ASP A 124 1.72 -18.97 8.23
N PRO A 125 1.06 -20.13 8.27
CA PRO A 125 -0.18 -20.32 9.02
C PRO A 125 -0.04 -19.95 10.50
N ALA A 126 1.13 -20.18 11.11
CA ALA A 126 1.37 -19.90 12.52
C ALA A 126 1.40 -18.38 12.81
N ARG A 127 1.81 -17.55 11.82
CA ARG A 127 1.82 -16.09 11.96
C ARG A 127 0.42 -15.48 11.95
N ARG A 128 -0.60 -16.17 11.41
CA ARG A 128 -2.00 -15.68 11.48
C ARG A 128 -2.58 -15.79 12.88
N GLU A 129 -2.15 -16.78 13.65
CA GLU A 129 -2.64 -17.03 15.01
C GLU A 129 -2.00 -16.10 16.05
N SER A 130 -0.84 -15.52 15.71
CA SER A 130 -0.08 -14.63 16.59
C SER A 130 0.00 -13.22 15.99
N PRO A 131 -0.59 -12.19 16.61
CA PRO A 131 -0.50 -10.81 16.13
C PRO A 131 0.96 -10.40 15.90
N GLN A 132 1.30 -10.06 14.66
CA GLN A 132 2.63 -9.57 14.34
C GLN A 132 2.73 -8.11 14.80
N PRO A 133 3.79 -7.70 15.51
CA PRO A 133 3.99 -6.30 15.83
C PRO A 133 4.12 -5.53 14.53
N MET A 134 3.31 -4.47 14.38
CA MET A 134 3.40 -3.60 13.22
C MET A 134 4.74 -2.88 13.27
N ARG A 135 5.67 -3.23 12.38
CA ARG A 135 6.96 -2.56 12.25
C ARG A 135 6.69 -1.23 11.53
N VAL A 136 6.75 -0.12 12.28
CA VAL A 136 6.64 1.25 11.77
C VAL A 136 7.96 1.96 12.00
#